data_AF-A0A091V2I7-F1
#
_entry.id   AF-A0A091V2I7-F1
#
_cell.length_a   1.000
_cell.length_b   1.000
_cell.length_c   1.000
_cell.angle_alpha   90.00
_cell.angle_beta   90.00
_cell.angle_gamma   90.00
#
_symmetry.space_group_name_H-M   'P 1'
#
loop_
_entity.id
_entity.type
_entity.pdbx_description
1 polymer ?
#
loop_
_entity_poly.entity_id
_entity_poly.type
_entity_poly.pdbx_seq_one_letter_code
_entity_poly.pdbx_strand_id
1 'polypeptide(L)'
;MSWAQSVTHCVQSGGMLTSVEDPAESNFLAEHADLYTTKTSGFWIGIYRNVNGQMLWQDNSALDFVNWGEGQPSEDKLDYCVELSAFSGYWSILPCSSQKGFICKKPKIHPFLFALHLFTDAKKDKAHSHMNMWMLLTLVLIILLGMGFMIYFLFKIKTQSETQREVRQQNTRLEYSCVLTRKDDEKDSTNDKEKNEQSIV
;
A
#
# COMPACT_ATOMS: atom_id res chain seq x y z
N MET A 1 -14.51 30.55 -10.21
CA MET A 1 -14.21 29.25 -9.60
C MET A 1 -13.28 29.46 -8.42
N SER A 2 -13.36 28.61 -7.39
CA SER A 2 -12.32 28.59 -6.34
C SER A 2 -11.02 28.01 -6.89
N TRP A 3 -9.89 28.26 -6.23
CA TRP A 3 -8.59 27.77 -6.69
C TRP A 3 -8.57 26.24 -6.87
N ALA A 4 -9.09 25.49 -5.88
CA ALA A 4 -9.15 24.03 -5.93
C ALA A 4 -10.04 23.49 -7.07
N GLN A 5 -11.14 24.18 -7.38
CA GLN A 5 -11.98 23.84 -8.54
C GLN A 5 -11.23 24.08 -9.85
N SER A 6 -10.48 25.17 -9.94
CA SER A 6 -9.66 25.51 -11.11
C SER A 6 -8.54 24.50 -11.33
N VAL A 7 -7.86 24.04 -10.28
CA VAL A 7 -6.90 22.92 -10.35
C VAL A 7 -7.57 21.69 -10.97
N THR A 8 -8.73 21.31 -10.43
CA THR A 8 -9.48 20.13 -10.91
C THR A 8 -9.79 20.24 -12.41
N HIS A 9 -10.23 21.42 -12.87
CA HIS A 9 -10.52 21.66 -14.28
C HIS A 9 -9.29 21.55 -15.19
N CYS A 10 -8.15 22.11 -14.77
CA CYS A 10 -6.93 22.00 -15.55
C CYS A 10 -6.44 20.55 -15.64
N VAL A 11 -6.47 19.81 -14.53
CA VAL A 11 -6.09 18.38 -14.48
C VAL A 11 -6.98 17.54 -15.39
N GLN A 12 -8.31 17.73 -15.33
CA GLN A 12 -9.26 17.06 -16.22
C GLN A 12 -9.01 17.36 -17.70
N SER A 13 -8.41 18.52 -17.99
CA SER A 13 -8.05 18.92 -19.35
C SER A 13 -6.65 18.46 -19.79
N GLY A 14 -5.95 17.65 -18.97
CA GLY A 14 -4.59 17.18 -19.25
C GLY A 14 -3.52 18.26 -19.06
N GLY A 15 -3.75 19.22 -18.17
CA GLY A 15 -2.81 20.27 -17.80
C GLY A 15 -2.77 20.54 -16.30
N MET A 16 -2.14 21.62 -15.92
CA MET A 16 -2.09 22.12 -14.53
C MET A 16 -2.38 23.62 -14.55
N LEU A 17 -2.68 24.23 -13.39
CA LEU A 17 -2.69 25.69 -13.34
C LEU A 17 -1.32 26.22 -13.75
N THR A 18 -1.31 27.37 -14.42
CA THR A 18 -0.07 27.89 -15.01
C THR A 18 0.97 28.19 -13.95
N SER A 19 2.18 27.67 -14.15
CA SER A 19 3.41 28.23 -13.59
C SER A 19 3.86 29.43 -14.41
N VAL A 20 4.70 30.27 -13.82
CA VAL A 20 5.37 31.37 -14.52
C VAL A 20 6.84 31.34 -14.12
N GLU A 21 7.69 30.98 -15.07
CA GLU A 21 9.11 30.69 -14.82
C GLU A 21 10.02 31.87 -15.19
N ASP A 22 9.55 32.77 -16.07
CA ASP A 22 10.33 33.88 -16.56
C ASP A 22 9.49 35.13 -16.92
N PRO A 23 10.13 36.30 -17.11
CA PRO A 23 9.43 37.53 -17.47
C PRO A 23 8.70 37.48 -18.81
N ALA A 24 9.17 36.69 -19.78
CA ALA A 24 8.53 36.59 -21.09
C ALA A 24 7.20 35.85 -20.98
N GLU A 25 7.14 34.77 -20.20
CA GLU A 25 5.91 34.07 -19.85
C GLU A 25 4.95 34.99 -19.08
N SER A 26 5.45 35.78 -18.12
CA SER A 26 4.63 36.75 -17.38
C SER A 26 3.99 37.80 -18.30
N ASN A 27 4.77 38.37 -19.23
CA ASN A 27 4.27 39.36 -20.19
C ASN A 27 3.24 38.76 -21.13
N PHE A 28 3.52 37.56 -21.65
CA PHE A 28 2.57 36.82 -22.50
C PHE A 28 1.23 36.62 -21.78
N LEU A 29 1.24 36.22 -20.51
CA LEU A 29 0.02 36.03 -19.72
C LEU A 29 -0.70 37.36 -19.47
N ALA A 30 0.02 38.44 -19.16
CA ALA A 30 -0.56 39.76 -18.94
C ALA A 30 -1.29 40.30 -20.18
N GLU A 31 -0.65 40.24 -21.34
CA GLU A 31 -1.24 40.69 -22.62
C GLU A 31 -2.53 39.94 -22.97
N HIS A 32 -2.56 38.63 -22.72
CA HIS A 32 -3.75 37.82 -22.99
C HIS A 32 -4.83 37.99 -21.92
N ALA A 33 -4.45 38.21 -20.67
CA ALA A 33 -5.39 38.42 -19.57
C ALA A 33 -6.18 39.73 -19.73
N ASP A 34 -5.56 40.78 -20.26
CA ASP A 34 -6.20 42.09 -20.50
C ASP A 34 -7.43 41.98 -21.42
N LEU A 35 -7.40 41.05 -22.38
CA LEU A 35 -8.51 40.76 -23.30
C LEU A 35 -9.79 40.26 -22.58
N TYR A 36 -9.69 39.85 -21.33
CA TYR A 36 -10.76 39.27 -20.54
C TYR A 36 -11.17 40.12 -19.33
N THR A 37 -10.67 41.34 -19.21
CA THR A 37 -10.99 42.29 -18.12
C THR A 37 -12.50 42.55 -17.94
N THR A 38 -13.28 42.43 -19.02
CA THR A 38 -14.75 42.55 -18.97
C THR A 38 -15.46 41.34 -18.36
N LYS A 39 -14.79 40.19 -18.27
CA LYS A 39 -15.36 38.91 -17.78
C LYS A 39 -14.86 38.53 -16.40
N THR A 40 -13.63 38.89 -16.06
CA THR A 40 -13.05 38.57 -14.76
C THR A 40 -12.02 39.62 -14.35
N SER A 41 -11.89 39.85 -13.04
CA SER A 41 -10.88 40.76 -12.49
C SER A 41 -9.48 40.13 -12.42
N GLY A 42 -9.38 38.81 -12.51
CA GLY A 42 -8.11 38.10 -12.40
C GLY A 42 -8.26 36.60 -12.57
N PHE A 43 -7.11 35.93 -12.60
CA PHE A 43 -6.98 34.52 -12.91
C PHE A 43 -6.18 33.79 -11.84
N TRP A 44 -6.68 32.64 -11.38
CA TRP A 44 -5.87 31.73 -10.59
C TRP A 44 -4.67 31.23 -11.38
N ILE A 45 -3.50 31.29 -10.74
CA ILE A 45 -2.25 30.67 -11.19
C ILE A 45 -1.85 29.55 -10.22
N GLY A 46 -0.86 28.76 -10.60
CA GLY A 46 -0.51 27.50 -9.93
C GLY A 46 0.18 27.64 -8.58
N ILE A 47 0.35 28.84 -8.01
CA ILE A 47 0.96 29.01 -6.68
C ILE A 47 -0.06 28.71 -5.59
N TYR A 48 0.35 27.87 -4.64
CA TYR A 48 -0.35 27.65 -3.38
C TYR A 48 0.62 27.69 -2.20
N ARG A 49 0.07 27.89 -1.00
CA ARG A 49 0.83 27.78 0.25
C ARG A 49 0.64 26.40 0.87
N ASN A 50 1.73 25.71 1.17
CA ASN A 50 1.67 24.42 1.85
C ASN A 50 1.49 24.55 3.37
N VAL A 51 1.33 23.41 4.06
CA VAL A 51 1.17 23.37 5.53
C VAL A 51 2.37 23.89 6.32
N ASN A 52 3.56 23.90 5.70
CA ASN A 52 4.79 24.45 6.28
C ASN A 52 4.93 25.95 6.01
N GLY A 53 3.93 26.56 5.36
CA GLY A 53 3.91 27.98 5.04
C GLY A 53 4.72 28.36 3.79
N GLN A 54 5.22 27.39 3.02
CA GLN A 54 6.02 27.62 1.81
C GLN A 54 5.12 27.85 0.60
N MET A 55 5.50 28.78 -0.26
CA MET A 55 4.86 28.97 -1.57
C MET A 55 5.50 28.03 -2.59
N LEU A 56 4.67 27.26 -3.29
CA LEU A 56 5.10 26.26 -4.27
C LEU A 56 4.21 26.33 -5.51
N TRP A 57 4.79 26.01 -6.67
CA TRP A 57 4.01 25.76 -7.87
C TRP A 57 3.37 24.37 -7.83
N GLN A 58 2.13 24.28 -8.32
CA GLN A 58 1.36 23.03 -8.44
C GLN A 58 2.05 21.99 -9.35
N ASP A 59 2.84 22.45 -10.33
CA ASP A 59 3.56 21.59 -11.28
C ASP A 59 4.99 21.24 -10.83
N ASN A 60 5.34 21.59 -9.60
CA ASN A 60 6.67 21.42 -9.00
C ASN A 60 7.81 22.18 -9.70
N SER A 61 7.49 23.19 -10.52
CA SER A 61 8.50 24.12 -11.04
C SER A 61 9.17 24.89 -9.90
N ALA A 62 10.40 25.35 -10.13
CA ALA A 62 11.10 26.20 -9.17
C ALA A 62 10.43 27.58 -9.09
N LEU A 63 10.27 28.11 -7.86
CA LEU A 63 9.73 29.45 -7.63
C LEU A 63 10.88 30.48 -7.64
N ASP A 64 11.57 30.59 -8.78
CA ASP A 64 12.75 31.45 -8.94
C ASP A 64 12.39 32.84 -9.52
N PHE A 65 11.15 33.00 -9.99
CA PHE A 65 10.60 34.23 -10.51
C PHE A 65 9.28 34.57 -9.82
N VAL A 66 9.09 35.85 -9.49
CA VAL A 66 7.83 36.38 -8.96
C VAL A 66 7.51 37.73 -9.59
N ASN A 67 6.23 37.98 -9.86
CA ASN A 67 5.74 39.25 -10.41
C ASN A 67 4.68 39.89 -9.50
N TRP A 68 5.02 40.06 -8.22
CA TRP A 68 4.11 40.63 -7.22
C TRP A 68 3.70 42.06 -7.56
N GLY A 69 2.43 42.38 -7.31
CA GLY A 69 1.94 43.74 -7.30
C GLY A 69 2.44 44.51 -6.08
N GLU A 70 2.28 45.83 -6.12
CA GLU A 70 2.68 46.70 -5.03
C GLU A 70 2.06 46.27 -3.68
N GLY A 71 2.90 46.13 -2.65
CA GLY A 71 2.48 45.71 -1.32
C GLY A 71 2.11 44.23 -1.18
N GLN A 72 2.47 43.36 -2.15
CA GLN A 72 2.23 41.92 -2.11
C GLN A 72 3.55 41.12 -2.02
N PRO A 73 3.52 39.92 -1.41
CA PRO A 73 2.40 39.35 -0.64
C PRO A 73 2.26 40.03 0.73
N SER A 74 1.03 40.18 1.24
CA SER A 74 0.82 40.65 2.62
C SER A 74 1.11 39.52 3.61
N GLU A 75 2.01 39.72 4.58
CA GLU A 75 2.50 38.66 5.49
C GLU A 75 1.41 38.07 6.43
N ASP A 76 0.32 38.79 6.67
CA ASP A 76 -0.67 38.44 7.71
C ASP A 76 -1.65 37.31 7.34
N LYS A 77 -1.64 36.82 6.10
CA LYS A 77 -2.62 35.81 5.63
C LYS A 77 -2.05 34.41 5.74
N LEU A 78 -2.75 33.53 6.46
CA LEU A 78 -2.32 32.14 6.65
C LEU A 78 -2.77 31.21 5.51
N ASP A 79 -3.95 31.45 4.94
CA ASP A 79 -4.54 30.63 3.87
C ASP A 79 -4.86 31.49 2.64
N TYR A 80 -3.97 31.43 1.65
CA TYR A 80 -4.11 32.20 0.43
C TYR A 80 -3.60 31.44 -0.79
N CYS A 81 -4.18 31.81 -1.93
CA CYS A 81 -3.80 31.41 -3.26
C CYS A 81 -3.45 32.66 -4.07
N VAL A 82 -2.73 32.49 -5.17
CA VAL A 82 -2.24 33.63 -5.94
C VAL A 82 -3.08 33.81 -7.20
N GLU A 83 -3.51 35.04 -7.42
CA GLU A 83 -4.08 35.45 -8.70
C GLU A 83 -3.12 36.31 -9.52
N LEU A 84 -3.27 36.24 -10.83
CA LEU A 84 -2.78 37.22 -11.80
C LEU A 84 -3.91 38.20 -12.11
N SER A 85 -3.68 39.49 -11.89
CA SER A 85 -4.63 40.55 -12.20
C SER A 85 -4.86 40.66 -13.71
N ALA A 86 -6.12 40.65 -14.13
CA ALA A 86 -6.45 40.79 -15.55
C ALA A 86 -6.06 42.17 -16.11
N PHE A 87 -6.08 43.21 -15.27
CA PHE A 87 -5.81 44.59 -15.69
C PHE A 87 -4.33 44.96 -15.68
N SER A 88 -3.55 44.40 -14.75
CA SER A 88 -2.17 44.82 -14.53
C SER A 88 -1.13 43.74 -14.80
N GLY A 89 -1.54 42.47 -14.91
CA GLY A 89 -0.63 41.33 -15.05
C GLY A 89 0.17 40.98 -13.78
N TYR A 90 0.15 41.84 -12.77
CA TYR A 90 0.80 41.61 -11.47
C TYR A 90 0.04 40.62 -10.60
N TRP A 91 0.77 39.97 -9.71
CA TRP A 91 0.25 38.93 -8.84
C TRP A 91 -0.18 39.49 -7.49
N SER A 92 -1.22 38.91 -6.91
CA SER A 92 -1.65 39.25 -5.56
C SER A 92 -2.23 38.04 -4.84
N ILE A 93 -2.28 38.10 -3.50
CA ILE A 93 -2.80 37.00 -2.70
C ILE A 93 -4.28 37.21 -2.33
N LEU A 94 -5.09 36.16 -2.51
CA LEU A 94 -6.50 36.14 -2.19
C LEU A 94 -6.87 34.87 -1.42
N PRO A 95 -7.96 34.88 -0.63
CA PRO A 95 -8.51 33.64 -0.06
C PRO A 95 -8.79 32.63 -1.18
N CYS A 96 -8.34 31.39 -1.03
CA CYS A 96 -8.46 30.36 -2.08
C CYS A 96 -9.92 30.05 -2.48
N SER A 97 -10.89 30.40 -1.63
CA SER A 97 -12.33 30.29 -1.89
C SER A 97 -12.89 31.37 -2.83
N SER A 98 -12.11 32.42 -3.13
CA SER A 98 -12.50 33.52 -4.01
C SER A 98 -12.86 33.03 -5.40
N GLN A 99 -13.79 33.71 -6.06
CA GLN A 99 -14.25 33.34 -7.40
C GLN A 99 -13.48 34.12 -8.46
N LYS A 100 -12.61 33.43 -9.20
CA LYS A 100 -11.81 34.01 -10.29
C LYS A 100 -11.88 33.17 -11.57
N GLY A 101 -11.36 33.73 -12.66
CA GLY A 101 -10.96 32.96 -13.83
C GLY A 101 -9.75 32.08 -13.50
N PHE A 102 -9.28 31.27 -14.44
CA PHE A 102 -8.08 30.44 -14.25
C PHE A 102 -7.38 30.19 -15.58
N ILE A 103 -6.07 29.96 -15.53
CA ILE A 103 -5.24 29.71 -16.71
C ILE A 103 -4.56 28.35 -16.53
N CYS A 104 -4.73 27.46 -17.51
CA CYS A 104 -4.09 26.15 -17.52
C CYS A 104 -2.86 26.16 -18.44
N LYS A 105 -1.75 25.59 -17.97
CA LYS A 105 -0.55 25.27 -18.77
C LYS A 105 -0.57 23.78 -19.12
N LYS A 106 -0.29 23.46 -20.38
CA LYS A 106 -0.20 22.09 -20.89
C LYS A 106 1.18 21.85 -21.50
N PRO A 107 1.74 20.64 -21.36
CA PRO A 107 2.98 20.32 -22.04
C PRO A 107 2.80 20.41 -23.55
N LYS A 108 3.79 20.98 -24.24
CA LYS A 108 3.85 20.92 -25.71
C LYS A 108 4.09 19.47 -26.10
N ILE A 109 3.04 18.78 -26.53
CA ILE A 109 3.17 17.42 -27.04
C ILE A 109 3.84 17.50 -28.41
N HIS A 110 5.12 17.16 -28.48
CA HIS A 110 5.76 16.93 -29.76
C HIS A 110 5.14 15.66 -30.39
N PRO A 111 4.80 15.63 -31.70
CA PRO A 111 4.12 14.50 -32.33
C PRO A 111 4.79 13.14 -32.06
N PHE A 112 6.12 13.14 -31.95
CA PHE A 112 6.91 11.96 -31.61
C PHE A 112 6.67 11.45 -30.17
N LEU A 113 6.51 12.34 -29.19
CA LEU A 113 6.25 11.97 -27.79
C LEU A 113 4.82 11.46 -27.61
N PHE A 114 3.84 11.96 -28.38
CA PHE A 114 2.49 11.40 -28.40
C PHE A 114 2.48 9.96 -28.90
N ALA A 115 3.20 9.69 -30.00
CA ALA A 115 3.34 8.35 -30.53
C ALA A 115 3.98 7.41 -29.49
N LEU A 116 5.05 7.85 -28.82
CA LEU A 116 5.70 7.08 -27.76
C LEU A 116 4.74 6.79 -26.58
N HIS A 117 3.95 7.78 -26.14
CA HIS A 117 2.97 7.59 -25.06
C HIS A 117 1.84 6.62 -25.45
N LEU A 118 1.29 6.73 -26.67
CA LEU A 118 0.28 5.79 -27.17
C LEU A 118 0.81 4.34 -27.21
N PHE A 119 2.07 4.13 -27.57
CA PHE A 119 2.69 2.79 -27.54
C PHE A 119 2.85 2.24 -26.12
N THR A 120 3.09 3.09 -25.12
CA THR A 120 3.23 2.65 -23.72
C THR A 120 1.91 2.26 -23.08
N ASP A 121 0.82 2.99 -23.35
CA ASP A 121 -0.50 2.65 -22.81
C ASP A 121 -1.03 1.34 -23.40
N ALA A 122 -0.78 1.07 -24.69
CA ALA A 122 -1.12 -0.20 -25.32
C ALA A 122 -0.40 -1.42 -24.70
N LYS A 123 0.75 -1.23 -24.02
CA LYS A 123 1.43 -2.29 -23.26
C LYS A 123 0.94 -2.42 -21.83
N LYS A 124 0.35 -1.39 -21.23
CA LYS A 124 -0.07 -1.37 -19.82
C LYS A 124 -1.29 -2.26 -19.55
N ASP A 125 -2.18 -2.41 -20.52
CA ASP A 125 -3.37 -3.25 -20.38
C ASP A 125 -3.06 -4.75 -20.39
N LYS A 126 -1.98 -5.18 -21.07
CA LYS A 126 -1.58 -6.60 -21.05
C LYS A 126 -0.94 -7.05 -19.73
N ALA A 127 -0.37 -6.12 -18.96
CA ALA A 127 0.29 -6.45 -17.70
C ALA A 127 -0.70 -6.58 -16.51
N HIS A 128 -1.88 -5.97 -16.56
CA HIS A 128 -2.84 -5.98 -15.44
C HIS A 128 -3.73 -7.23 -15.35
N SER A 129 -3.91 -7.98 -16.45
CA SER A 129 -4.74 -9.20 -16.45
C SER A 129 -4.02 -10.44 -15.91
N HIS A 130 -2.71 -10.57 -16.14
CA HIS A 130 -1.94 -11.77 -15.74
C HIS A 130 -1.60 -11.80 -14.24
N MET A 131 -1.42 -10.63 -13.61
CA MET A 131 -0.98 -10.54 -12.20
C MET A 131 -2.07 -11.00 -11.23
N ASN A 132 -3.34 -10.72 -11.50
CA ASN A 132 -4.45 -11.13 -10.62
C ASN A 132 -4.69 -12.65 -10.69
N MET A 133 -4.50 -13.29 -11.85
CA MET A 133 -4.62 -14.74 -11.99
C MET A 133 -3.49 -15.48 -11.29
N TRP A 134 -2.25 -15.00 -11.45
CA TRP A 134 -1.09 -15.66 -10.83
C TRP A 134 -1.10 -15.51 -9.30
N MET A 135 -1.58 -14.37 -8.77
CA MET A 135 -1.76 -14.18 -7.33
C MET A 135 -2.80 -15.13 -6.71
N LEU A 136 -3.91 -15.40 -7.40
CA LEU A 136 -4.90 -16.36 -6.91
C LEU A 136 -4.39 -17.80 -6.99
N LEU A 137 -3.70 -18.17 -8.07
CA LEU A 137 -3.12 -19.52 -8.23
C LEU A 137 -2.04 -19.80 -7.18
N THR A 138 -1.18 -18.83 -6.89
CA THR A 138 -0.14 -18.97 -5.86
C THR A 138 -0.74 -19.09 -4.46
N LEU A 139 -1.78 -18.31 -4.14
CA LEU A 139 -2.47 -18.40 -2.85
C LEU A 139 -3.12 -19.78 -2.63
N VAL A 140 -3.79 -20.32 -3.65
CA VAL A 140 -4.41 -21.67 -3.58
C VAL A 140 -3.36 -22.76 -3.36
N LEU A 141 -2.23 -22.68 -4.07
CA LEU A 141 -1.14 -23.66 -3.91
C LEU A 141 -0.57 -23.65 -2.49
N ILE A 142 -0.37 -22.48 -1.89
CA ILE A 142 0.12 -22.35 -0.52
C ILE A 142 -0.88 -22.99 0.47
N ILE A 143 -2.18 -22.78 0.28
CA ILE A 143 -3.22 -23.37 1.13
C ILE A 143 -3.21 -24.91 1.02
N LEU A 144 -3.07 -25.45 -0.20
CA LEU A 144 -3.00 -26.90 -0.41
C LEU A 144 -1.77 -27.53 0.24
N LEU A 145 -0.60 -26.89 0.09
CA LEU A 145 0.63 -27.34 0.74
C LEU A 145 0.52 -27.24 2.27
N GLY A 146 -0.08 -26.17 2.79
CA GLY A 146 -0.33 -25.98 4.22
C GLY A 146 -1.27 -27.04 4.80
N MET A 147 -2.41 -27.30 4.14
CA MET A 147 -3.34 -28.35 4.56
C MET A 147 -2.70 -29.74 4.49
N GLY A 148 -1.95 -30.03 3.41
CA GLY A 148 -1.23 -31.29 3.26
C GLY A 148 -0.19 -31.50 4.37
N PHE A 149 0.58 -30.46 4.70
CA PHE A 149 1.55 -30.51 5.78
C PHE A 149 0.87 -30.69 7.15
N MET A 150 -0.24 -30.00 7.40
CA MET A 150 -1.01 -30.18 8.64
C MET A 150 -1.60 -31.58 8.75
N ILE A 151 -2.17 -32.14 7.68
CA ILE A 151 -2.69 -33.51 7.66
C ILE A 151 -1.55 -34.51 7.87
N TYR A 152 -0.40 -34.32 7.22
CA TYR A 152 0.79 -35.15 7.44
C TYR A 152 1.26 -35.08 8.89
N PHE A 153 1.27 -33.90 9.49
CA PHE A 153 1.66 -33.71 10.87
C PHE A 153 0.69 -34.38 11.83
N LEU A 154 -0.63 -34.26 11.59
CA LEU A 154 -1.66 -34.96 12.35
C LEU A 154 -1.56 -36.48 12.19
N PHE A 155 -1.28 -36.97 10.98
CA PHE A 155 -1.05 -38.38 10.72
C PHE A 155 0.19 -38.88 11.47
N LYS A 156 1.31 -38.15 11.38
CA LYS A 156 2.55 -38.46 12.10
C LYS A 156 2.34 -38.49 13.61
N ILE A 157 1.60 -37.53 14.17
CA ILE A 157 1.24 -37.50 15.59
C ILE A 157 0.41 -38.74 15.95
N LYS A 158 -0.60 -39.07 15.13
CA LYS A 158 -1.45 -40.24 15.38
C LYS A 158 -0.66 -41.54 15.33
N THR A 159 0.19 -41.73 14.31
CA THR A 159 1.03 -42.92 14.16
C THR A 159 2.02 -43.07 15.32
N GLN A 160 2.70 -41.99 15.75
CA GLN A 160 3.58 -42.06 16.93
C GLN A 160 2.82 -42.40 18.22
N SER A 161 1.58 -41.93 18.36
CA SER A 161 0.73 -42.25 19.51
C SER A 161 0.26 -43.71 19.52
N GLU A 162 -0.02 -44.28 18.35
CA GLU A 162 -0.41 -45.69 18.18
C GLU A 162 0.78 -46.61 18.49
N THR A 163 1.99 -46.31 17.97
CA THR A 163 3.20 -47.06 18.32
C THR A 163 3.54 -46.98 19.82
N GLN A 164 3.37 -45.81 20.46
CA GLN A 164 3.56 -45.67 21.92
C GLN A 164 2.53 -46.47 22.73
N ARG A 165 1.28 -46.57 22.28
CA ARG A 165 0.25 -47.40 22.93
C ARG A 165 0.57 -48.88 22.82
N GLU A 166 1.01 -49.35 21.65
CA GLU A 166 1.40 -50.77 21.47
C GLU A 166 2.61 -51.15 22.32
N VAL A 167 3.65 -50.29 22.36
CA VAL A 167 4.83 -50.51 23.22
C VAL A 167 4.46 -50.50 24.70
N ARG A 168 3.59 -49.58 25.14
CA ARG A 168 3.09 -49.55 26.53
C ARG A 168 2.33 -50.84 26.87
N GLN A 169 1.49 -51.32 25.97
CA GLN A 169 0.70 -52.54 26.18
C GLN A 169 1.56 -53.81 26.20
N GLN A 170 2.62 -53.86 25.39
CA GLN A 170 3.62 -54.93 25.43
C GLN A 170 4.44 -54.92 26.72
N ASN A 171 4.93 -53.74 27.16
CA ASN A 171 5.66 -53.62 28.43
C ASN A 171 4.80 -54.07 29.62
N THR A 172 3.52 -53.67 29.66
CA THR A 172 2.60 -54.11 30.71
C THR A 172 2.40 -55.63 30.69
N ARG A 173 2.21 -56.26 29.52
CA ARG A 173 2.13 -57.73 29.44
C ARG A 173 3.41 -58.42 29.89
N LEU A 174 4.58 -57.87 29.56
CA LEU A 174 5.87 -58.41 29.96
C LEU A 174 6.05 -58.33 31.48
N GLU A 175 5.67 -57.21 32.10
CA GLU A 175 5.67 -57.06 33.57
C GLU A 175 4.76 -58.10 34.24
N TYR A 176 3.54 -58.30 33.73
CA TYR A 176 2.64 -59.34 34.25
C TYR A 176 3.23 -60.75 34.11
N SER A 177 3.88 -61.06 32.98
CA SER A 177 4.50 -62.37 32.77
C SER A 177 5.69 -62.61 33.70
N CYS A 178 6.53 -61.59 33.93
CA CYS A 178 7.70 -61.67 34.82
C CYS A 178 7.31 -61.80 36.30
N VAL A 179 6.18 -61.18 36.69
CA VAL A 179 5.60 -61.35 38.03
C VAL A 179 5.03 -62.75 38.24
N LEU A 180 4.46 -63.38 37.19
CA LEU A 180 3.91 -64.74 37.26
C LEU A 180 5.02 -65.79 37.41
N THR A 181 6.07 -65.71 36.60
CA THR A 181 7.24 -66.60 36.73
C THR A 181 7.90 -66.48 38.09
N ARG A 182 8.03 -65.26 38.63
CA ARG A 182 8.55 -65.03 39.98
C ARG A 182 7.68 -65.68 41.07
N LYS A 183 6.36 -65.76 40.86
CA LYS A 183 5.43 -66.41 41.78
C LYS A 183 5.52 -67.93 41.74
N ASP A 184 5.85 -68.48 40.58
CA ASP A 184 6.03 -69.92 40.41
C ASP A 184 7.38 -70.38 40.99
N ASP A 185 8.45 -69.58 40.84
CA ASP A 185 9.74 -69.80 41.50
C ASP A 185 9.64 -69.72 43.04
N GLU A 186 8.77 -68.85 43.56
CA GLU A 186 8.54 -68.73 45.01
C GLU A 186 7.73 -69.90 45.58
N LYS A 187 6.86 -70.54 44.77
CA LYS A 187 6.12 -71.76 45.14
C LYS A 187 6.95 -73.04 45.08
N ASP A 188 7.91 -73.13 44.17
CA ASP A 188 8.81 -74.30 44.11
C ASP A 188 9.76 -74.35 45.32
N SER A 189 10.17 -73.17 45.83
CA SER A 189 10.98 -73.07 47.05
C SER A 189 10.25 -73.44 48.36
N THR A 190 8.91 -73.58 48.33
CA THR A 190 8.11 -73.94 49.50
C THR A 190 7.76 -75.43 49.58
N ASN A 191 7.98 -76.22 48.51
CA ASN A 191 7.63 -77.64 48.50
C ASN A 191 8.78 -78.59 48.93
N ASP A 192 10.02 -78.11 49.02
CA ASP A 192 11.17 -78.90 49.46
C ASP A 192 11.41 -78.90 50.99
N LYS A 193 10.53 -78.27 51.78
CA LYS A 193 10.64 -78.23 53.25
C LYS A 193 9.66 -79.10 54.03
N GLU A 194 8.65 -79.70 53.40
CA GLU A 194 7.74 -80.63 54.08
C GLU A 194 8.07 -82.09 53.73
N LYS A 195 9.28 -82.46 54.16
CA LYS A 195 9.70 -83.83 54.40
C LYS A 195 8.84 -84.44 55.52
N ASN A 196 8.55 -85.74 55.37
CA ASN A 196 8.14 -86.69 56.40
C ASN A 196 6.72 -86.55 56.98
N GLU A 197 5.82 -87.48 56.63
CA GLU A 197 5.46 -88.59 57.54
C GLU A 197 4.54 -89.65 56.87
N GLN A 198 4.90 -90.93 57.10
CA GLN A 198 4.07 -92.15 57.25
C GLN A 198 3.27 -92.71 56.05
N SER A 199 3.46 -93.93 55.51
CA SER A 199 3.89 -95.28 55.96
C SER A 199 2.80 -96.15 56.64
N ILE A 200 2.46 -97.28 55.97
CA ILE A 200 1.92 -98.59 56.47
C ILE A 200 0.44 -98.53 56.99
N VAL A 201 -0.54 -99.39 56.65
CA VAL A 201 -0.73 -100.76 56.13
C VAL A 201 -1.79 -100.73 55.03
#